data_AF-A0A7C1SGH0-F1
#
_entry.id   AF-A0A7C1SGH0-F1
#
_cell.length_a   1.000
_cell.length_b   1.000
_cell.length_c   1.000
_cell.angle_alpha   90.00
_cell.angle_beta   90.00
_cell.angle_gamma   90.00
#
_symmetry.space_group_name_H-M   'P 1'
#
loop_
_entity.id
_entity.type
_entity.pdbx_description
1 polymer ?
#
loop_
_entity_poly.entity_id
_entity_poly.type
_entity_poly.pdbx_seq_one_letter_code
_entity_poly.pdbx_strand_id
1 'polypeptide(L)'
;MKTKFALAAAALAAATFLSGAASAKTFVYCSEGSPEGFDPGMYTAGTTFDASAHPIYSRLMEFKPGTTEAEAGLAESYEVNAEGTEYTFKLRSGVKFHTTDFFTPSRDFN
;
A
#
# COMPACT_ATOMS: atom_id res chain seq x y z
N MET A 1 9.40 -11.81 -46.40
CA MET A 1 9.26 -10.81 -45.32
C MET A 1 7.87 -10.81 -44.67
N LYS A 2 6.78 -10.94 -45.43
CA LYS A 2 5.39 -10.92 -44.93
C LYS A 2 5.04 -12.04 -43.94
N THR A 3 5.57 -13.25 -44.15
CA THR A 3 5.34 -14.42 -43.26
C THR A 3 6.01 -14.30 -41.89
N LYS A 4 7.18 -13.65 -41.81
CA LYS A 4 7.89 -13.43 -40.54
C LYS A 4 7.16 -12.43 -39.63
N PHE A 5 6.52 -11.41 -40.23
CA PHE A 5 5.67 -10.46 -39.50
C PHE A 5 4.38 -11.11 -38.98
N ALA A 6 3.77 -12.02 -39.75
CA ALA A 6 2.57 -12.73 -39.32
C ALA A 6 2.84 -13.67 -38.13
N LEU A 7 3.98 -14.36 -38.12
CA LEU A 7 4.42 -15.21 -37.00
C LEU A 7 4.72 -14.41 -35.73
N ALA A 8 5.35 -13.24 -35.85
CA ALA A 8 5.60 -12.35 -34.72
C ALA A 8 4.30 -11.77 -34.12
N ALA A 9 3.34 -11.40 -34.97
CA ALA A 9 2.03 -10.91 -34.52
C ALA A 9 1.20 -12.01 -33.83
N ALA A 10 1.24 -13.24 -34.33
CA ALA A 10 0.57 -14.39 -33.71
C ALA A 10 1.19 -14.76 -32.35
N ALA A 11 2.51 -14.69 -32.22
CA ALA A 11 3.21 -14.93 -30.95
C ALA A 11 2.88 -13.85 -29.90
N LEU A 12 2.78 -12.59 -30.31
CA LEU A 12 2.40 -11.49 -29.41
C LEU A 12 0.93 -11.59 -28.96
N ALA A 13 0.02 -11.94 -29.88
CA ALA A 13 -1.38 -12.19 -29.53
C ALA A 13 -1.51 -13.37 -28.55
N ALA A 14 -0.81 -14.48 -28.79
CA ALA A 14 -0.80 -15.62 -27.87
C ALA A 14 -0.26 -15.25 -26.48
N ALA A 15 0.77 -14.40 -26.40
CA ALA A 15 1.31 -13.91 -25.12
C ALA A 15 0.27 -13.08 -24.33
N THR A 16 -0.58 -12.31 -25.00
CA THR A 16 -1.66 -11.55 -24.35
C THR A 16 -2.85 -12.40 -23.89
N PHE A 17 -3.06 -13.58 -24.50
CA PHE A 17 -4.08 -14.54 -24.06
C PHE A 17 -3.60 -15.45 -22.92
N LEU A 18 -2.28 -15.65 -22.79
CA LEU A 18 -1.64 -16.45 -21.73
C LEU A 18 -1.31 -15.65 -20.47
N SER A 19 -1.32 -14.31 -20.54
CA SER A 19 -1.40 -13.45 -19.36
C SER A 19 -2.81 -13.57 -18.77
N GLY A 20 -3.09 -14.70 -18.11
CA GLY A 20 -4.30 -14.87 -17.32
C GLY A 20 -4.44 -13.67 -16.39
N ALA A 21 -5.59 -13.02 -16.40
CA ALA A 21 -5.89 -11.96 -15.46
C ALA A 21 -5.59 -12.51 -14.07
N ALA A 22 -4.59 -11.95 -13.38
CA ALA A 22 -4.33 -12.28 -12.00
C ALA A 22 -5.53 -11.78 -11.19
N SER A 23 -6.54 -12.64 -11.03
CA SER A 23 -7.67 -12.36 -10.16
C SER A 23 -7.13 -12.30 -8.74
N ALA A 24 -7.28 -11.16 -8.08
CA ALA A 24 -6.94 -11.01 -6.68
C ALA A 24 -7.64 -12.14 -5.89
N LYS A 25 -6.86 -12.95 -5.19
CA LYS A 25 -7.41 -13.99 -4.31
C LYS A 25 -7.92 -13.31 -3.05
N THR A 26 -9.13 -13.64 -2.62
CA THR A 26 -9.63 -13.24 -1.31
C THR A 26 -8.76 -13.85 -0.23
N PHE A 27 -8.14 -13.00 0.59
CA PHE A 27 -7.50 -13.41 1.82
C PHE A 27 -8.55 -13.42 2.94
N VAL A 28 -8.74 -14.57 3.59
CA VAL A 28 -9.65 -14.71 4.73
C VAL A 28 -8.81 -14.90 5.98
N TYR A 29 -8.99 -14.00 6.94
CA TYR A 29 -8.28 -13.98 8.21
C TYR A 29 -9.28 -14.10 9.37
N CYS A 30 -8.97 -14.96 10.34
CA CYS A 30 -9.75 -15.07 11.58
C CYS A 30 -9.24 -14.03 12.58
N SER A 31 -9.94 -12.90 12.66
CA SER A 31 -9.66 -11.86 13.65
C SER A 31 -9.81 -12.38 15.08
N GLU A 32 -9.02 -11.85 16.01
CA GLU A 32 -9.05 -12.18 17.43
C GLU A 32 -10.37 -11.73 18.10
N GLY A 33 -11.10 -10.83 17.46
CA GLY A 33 -12.42 -10.35 17.88
C GLY A 33 -13.00 -9.30 16.92
N SER A 34 -14.14 -8.74 17.29
CA SER A 34 -14.73 -7.60 16.59
C SER A 34 -13.93 -6.32 16.88
N PRO A 35 -13.64 -5.49 15.87
CA PRO A 35 -13.03 -4.18 16.10
C PRO A 35 -14.04 -3.22 16.76
N GLU A 36 -13.53 -2.21 17.46
CA GLU A 36 -14.36 -1.14 18.06
C GLU A 36 -14.85 -0.15 16.99
N GLY A 37 -14.08 -0.01 15.90
CA GLY A 37 -14.38 0.85 14.76
C GLY A 37 -13.28 0.79 13.71
N PHE A 38 -13.22 1.81 12.84
CA PHE A 38 -12.28 1.87 11.70
C PHE A 38 -11.45 3.16 11.66
N ASP A 39 -11.47 3.94 12.74
CA ASP A 39 -10.70 5.16 12.90
C ASP A 39 -9.53 4.91 13.88
N PRO A 40 -8.28 4.78 13.39
CA PRO A 40 -7.13 4.51 14.24
C PRO A 40 -6.74 5.70 15.15
N GLY A 41 -7.30 6.89 14.93
CA GLY A 41 -7.12 8.03 15.83
C GLY A 41 -8.01 7.97 17.08
N MET A 42 -9.08 7.17 17.05
CA MET A 42 -10.08 7.10 18.13
C MET A 42 -9.95 5.85 19.01
N TYR A 43 -9.34 4.78 18.49
CA TYR A 43 -9.26 3.48 19.15
C TYR A 43 -7.82 2.99 19.30
N THR A 44 -7.57 2.13 20.28
CA THR A 44 -6.21 1.67 20.63
C THR A 44 -6.05 0.15 20.72
N ALA A 45 -7.14 -0.62 20.52
CA ALA A 45 -7.07 -2.08 20.53
C ALA A 45 -6.37 -2.65 19.29
N GLY A 46 -5.58 -3.70 19.48
CA GLY A 46 -4.91 -4.44 18.39
C GLY A 46 -5.89 -4.96 17.34
N THR A 47 -7.01 -5.53 17.77
CA THR A 47 -8.10 -6.00 16.88
C THR A 47 -8.65 -4.90 15.98
N THR A 48 -8.73 -3.67 16.47
CA THR A 48 -9.13 -2.50 15.68
C THR A 48 -8.06 -2.14 14.66
N PHE A 49 -6.78 -2.20 15.05
CA PHE A 49 -5.66 -1.94 14.14
C PHE A 49 -5.53 -3.00 13.04
N ASP A 50 -5.77 -4.27 13.35
CA ASP A 50 -5.77 -5.36 12.37
C ASP A 50 -6.89 -5.23 11.34
N ALA A 51 -8.07 -4.77 11.78
CA ALA A 51 -9.21 -4.55 10.89
C ALA A 51 -9.09 -3.28 10.03
N SER A 52 -8.37 -2.25 10.50
CA SER A 52 -8.40 -0.92 9.88
C SER A 52 -7.02 -0.28 9.69
N ALA A 53 -6.27 -0.05 10.77
CA ALA A 53 -5.03 0.73 10.73
C ALA A 53 -3.99 0.13 9.79
N HIS A 54 -3.78 -1.18 9.83
CA HIS A 54 -2.81 -1.88 8.98
C HIS A 54 -3.27 -1.98 7.51
N PRO A 55 -4.52 -2.38 7.19
CA PRO A 55 -4.95 -2.54 5.80
C PRO A 55 -5.41 -1.25 5.07
N ILE A 56 -5.88 -0.22 5.79
CA ILE A 56 -6.52 0.97 5.18
C ILE A 56 -5.59 2.20 5.18
N TYR A 57 -4.66 2.30 6.13
CA TYR A 57 -3.82 3.49 6.32
C TYR A 57 -2.35 3.17 6.08
N SER A 58 -1.59 4.18 5.65
CA SER A 58 -0.13 4.10 5.50
C SER A 58 0.56 5.04 6.50
N ARG A 59 1.63 4.57 7.14
CA ARG A 59 2.40 5.34 8.13
C ARG A 59 3.62 5.98 7.47
N LEU A 60 4.30 6.89 8.17
CA LEU A 60 5.59 7.42 7.71
C LEU A 60 6.66 6.32 7.64
N MET A 61 6.66 5.42 8.61
CA MET A 61 7.55 4.27 8.74
C MET A 61 6.71 3.01 8.99
N GLU A 62 7.18 1.87 8.50
CA GLU A 62 6.56 0.55 8.71
C GLU A 62 7.59 -0.40 9.34
N PHE A 63 7.18 -1.64 9.66
CA PHE A 63 8.10 -2.68 10.11
C PHE A 63 8.34 -3.70 9.01
N LYS A 64 9.60 -4.12 8.83
CA LYS A 64 9.91 -5.22 7.92
C LYS A 64 9.16 -6.48 8.34
N PRO A 65 8.47 -7.19 7.42
CA PRO A 65 7.67 -8.36 7.75
C PRO A 65 8.42 -9.39 8.60
N GLY A 66 7.83 -9.75 9.75
CA GLY A 66 8.40 -10.74 10.67
C GLY A 66 9.51 -10.22 11.59
N THR A 67 9.74 -8.91 11.62
CA THR A 67 10.77 -8.27 12.47
C THR A 67 10.22 -7.03 13.17
N THR A 68 11.02 -6.46 14.06
CA THR A 68 10.77 -5.14 14.66
C THR A 68 11.66 -4.06 14.04
N GLU A 69 12.33 -4.36 12.92
CA GLU A 69 13.16 -3.39 12.23
C GLU A 69 12.28 -2.42 11.44
N ALA A 70 12.46 -1.13 11.68
CA ALA A 70 11.73 -0.09 10.97
C ALA A 70 12.24 0.04 9.51
N GLU A 71 11.32 0.27 8.58
CA GLU A 71 11.58 0.57 7.18
C GLU A 71 10.73 1.74 6.67
N ALA A 72 11.10 2.26 5.49
CA ALA A 72 10.46 3.40 4.87
C ALA A 72 9.00 3.10 4.47
N GLY A 73 8.05 3.85 5.04
CA GLY A 73 6.64 3.88 4.62
C GLY A 73 6.40 5.02 3.63
N LEU A 74 5.54 5.97 4.00
CA LEU A 74 5.32 7.22 3.26
C LEU A 74 6.51 8.19 3.32
N ALA A 75 7.41 8.05 4.29
CA ALA A 75 8.68 8.75 4.31
C ALA A 75 9.74 7.95 3.54
N GLU A 76 10.39 8.59 2.58
CA GLU A 76 11.54 8.03 1.84
C GLU A 76 12.78 7.93 2.72
N SER A 77 12.96 8.92 3.58
CA SER A 77 14.07 9.01 4.52
C SER A 77 13.69 9.92 5.69
N TYR A 78 14.48 9.87 6.75
CA TYR A 78 14.39 10.81 7.85
C TYR A 78 15.77 11.15 8.38
N GLU A 79 15.90 12.35 8.92
CA GLU A 79 17.07 12.82 9.64
C GLU A 79 16.67 13.13 11.08
N VAL A 80 17.57 12.87 12.02
CA VAL A 80 17.37 13.16 13.44
C VAL A 80 18.48 14.11 13.88
N ASN A 81 18.14 15.16 14.61
CA ASN A 81 19.14 16.05 15.18
C ASN A 81 20.01 15.32 16.23
N ALA A 82 21.13 15.94 16.61
CA ALA A 82 22.10 15.32 17.53
C ALA A 82 21.49 15.01 18.92
N GLU A 83 20.50 15.81 19.33
CA GLU A 83 19.82 15.68 20.62
C GLU A 83 18.68 14.65 20.60
N GLY A 84 18.28 14.14 19.43
CA GLY A 84 17.22 13.14 19.30
C GLY A 84 15.79 13.68 19.47
N THR A 85 15.60 14.99 19.37
CA THR A 85 14.32 15.69 19.63
C THR A 85 13.61 16.20 18.39
N GLU A 86 14.33 16.34 17.28
CA GLU A 86 13.78 16.80 15.99
C GLU A 86 13.97 15.72 14.93
N TYR A 87 12.87 15.36 14.27
CA TYR A 87 12.83 14.39 13.19
C TYR A 87 12.32 15.06 11.93
N THR A 88 13.16 15.12 10.90
CA THR A 88 12.79 15.67 9.60
C THR A 88 12.57 14.54 8.61
N PHE A 89 11.33 14.34 8.17
CA PHE A 89 10.98 13.32 7.20
C PHE A 89 10.93 13.88 5.78
N LYS A 90 11.56 13.19 4.84
CA LYS A 90 11.36 13.43 3.40
C LYS A 90 10.22 12.53 2.92
N LEU A 91 9.11 13.14 2.51
CA LEU A 91 7.89 12.41 2.13
C LEU A 91 7.88 12.03 0.65
N ARG A 92 7.33 10.86 0.33
CA ARG A 92 7.06 10.43 -1.05
C ARG A 92 6.12 11.41 -1.74
N SER A 93 6.39 11.70 -3.00
CA SER A 93 5.50 12.52 -3.84
C SER A 93 4.54 11.66 -4.67
N GLY A 94 3.39 12.23 -5.01
CA GLY A 94 2.45 11.61 -5.96
C GLY A 94 1.65 10.43 -5.40
N VAL A 95 1.71 10.20 -4.08
CA VAL A 95 0.92 9.16 -3.43
C VAL A 95 -0.54 9.60 -3.41
N LYS A 96 -1.45 8.73 -3.86
CA LYS A 96 -2.88 9.03 -3.96
C LYS A 96 -3.62 8.62 -2.70
N PHE A 97 -4.61 9.41 -2.32
CA PHE A 97 -5.60 9.00 -1.32
C PHE A 97 -6.66 8.10 -1.95
N HIS A 98 -7.32 7.30 -1.12
CA HIS A 98 -8.55 6.60 -1.50
C HIS A 98 -9.64 7.62 -1.86
N THR A 99 -10.53 7.25 -2.77
CA THR A 99 -11.73 8.03 -3.12
C THR A 99 -12.96 7.26 -2.67
N THR A 100 -13.93 7.96 -2.11
CA THR A 100 -15.25 7.42 -1.75
C THR A 100 -16.33 8.36 -2.29
N ASP A 101 -17.60 7.93 -2.26
CA ASP A 101 -18.72 8.77 -2.70
C ASP A 101 -18.83 10.10 -1.93
N PHE A 102 -18.28 10.15 -0.71
CA PHE A 102 -18.29 11.31 0.17
C PHE A 102 -16.93 12.00 0.32
N PHE A 103 -15.86 11.47 -0.29
CA PHE A 103 -14.52 12.03 -0.23
C PHE A 103 -13.82 11.94 -1.58
N THR A 104 -13.60 13.10 -2.18
CA THR A 104 -12.79 13.25 -3.40
C THR A 104 -11.52 14.03 -3.06
N PRO A 105 -10.33 13.43 -3.21
CA PRO A 105 -9.07 14.12 -2.96
C PRO A 105 -8.88 15.31 -3.91
N SER A 106 -8.49 16.48 -3.37
CA SER A 106 -8.17 17.67 -4.18
C SER A 106 -6.69 17.78 -4.53
N ARG A 107 -5.85 16.95 -3.91
CA ARG A 107 -4.40 16.88 -4.13
C ARG A 107 -3.88 15.48 -3.77
N ASP A 108 -2.65 15.22 -4.17
CA ASP A 108 -1.89 14.06 -3.73
C ASP A 108 -1.37 14.26 -2.31
N PHE A 109 -0.95 13.18 -1.66
CA PHE A 109 -0.13 13.25 -0.46
C PHE A 109 1.21 13.91 -0.80
N ASN A 110 1.63 14.80 0.11
CA ASN A 110 2.69 15.80 -0.03
C ASN A 110 2.46 16.77 -1.20
#